data_AF-A0A6L6YGZ3-F1
#
_entry.id   AF-A0A6L6YGZ3-F1
#
_cell.length_a   1.000
_cell.length_b   1.000
_cell.length_c   1.000
_cell.angle_alpha   90.00
_cell.angle_beta   90.00
_cell.angle_gamma   90.00
#
_symmetry.space_group_name_H-M   'P 1'
#
loop_
_entity.id
_entity.type
_entity.pdbx_description
1 polymer ?
#
loop_
_entity_poly.entity_id
_entity_poly.type
_entity_poly.pdbx_seq_one_letter_code
_entity_poly.pdbx_strand_id
1 'polypeptide(L)'
;MMNELSVIPFVIQRLTPAIQAPMRELVQDIRLYAEDPLKADALLMEFHLLMLHSCGNRVMKVFAGVVRTYFKSTKHLIKEKPKEFFEKRADLCEKLLASLKNKELNSAALILTEMIEVKDGQ
;
A
#
# COMPACT_ATOMS: atom_id res chain seq x y z
N MET A 1 6.34 -0.95 -18.14
CA MET A 1 5.92 -0.74 -16.74
C MET A 1 4.44 -1.13 -16.66
N MET A 2 4.12 -2.41 -16.42
CA MET A 2 2.75 -2.94 -16.65
C MET A 2 2.34 -4.07 -15.68
N ASN A 3 3.08 -4.27 -14.57
CA ASN A 3 2.89 -5.49 -13.77
C ASN A 3 2.25 -5.27 -12.39
N GLU A 4 2.17 -4.03 -11.87
CA GLU A 4 1.51 -3.77 -10.58
C GLU A 4 0.01 -3.43 -10.74
N LEU A 5 -0.42 -2.89 -11.88
CA LEU A 5 -1.85 -2.61 -12.14
C LEU A 5 -2.66 -3.87 -12.48
N SER A 6 -2.01 -4.92 -12.96
CA SER A 6 -2.66 -6.18 -13.36
C SER A 6 -3.25 -6.93 -12.17
N VAL A 7 -2.89 -6.58 -10.93
CA VAL A 7 -3.37 -7.25 -9.71
C VAL A 7 -4.69 -6.67 -9.19
N ILE A 8 -5.01 -5.41 -9.52
CA ILE A 8 -6.18 -4.67 -9.01
C ILE A 8 -7.51 -5.39 -9.28
N PRO A 9 -7.79 -5.94 -10.48
CA PRO A 9 -9.03 -6.68 -10.72
C PRO A 9 -9.18 -7.89 -9.78
N PHE A 10 -8.07 -8.56 -9.43
CA PHE A 10 -8.08 -9.72 -8.53
C PHE A 10 -8.27 -9.31 -7.07
N VAL A 11 -7.69 -8.18 -6.65
CA VAL A 11 -7.93 -7.60 -5.32
C VAL A 11 -9.41 -7.28 -5.16
N ILE A 12 -10.01 -6.55 -6.12
CA ILE A 12 -11.43 -6.15 -6.08
C ILE A 12 -12.36 -7.37 -5.96
N GLN A 13 -12.08 -8.45 -6.68
CA GLN A 13 -12.92 -9.66 -6.66
C GLN A 13 -12.84 -10.44 -5.34
N ARG A 14 -11.74 -10.32 -4.59
CA ARG A 14 -11.44 -11.17 -3.42
C ARG A 14 -11.35 -10.40 -2.10
N LEU A 15 -11.55 -9.07 -2.14
CA LEU A 15 -11.52 -8.23 -0.95
C LEU A 15 -12.75 -8.49 -0.06
N THR A 16 -12.59 -9.35 0.94
CA THR A 16 -13.64 -9.67 1.91
C THR A 16 -13.63 -8.68 3.10
N PRO A 17 -14.75 -8.52 3.83
CA PRO A 17 -14.79 -7.71 5.05
C PRO A 17 -13.73 -8.12 6.09
N ALA A 18 -13.41 -9.42 6.19
CA ALA A 18 -12.40 -9.97 7.09
C ALA A 18 -10.97 -9.51 6.76
N ILE A 19 -10.70 -9.14 5.51
CA ILE A 19 -9.41 -8.58 5.07
C ILE A 19 -9.44 -7.06 5.19
N GLN A 20 -10.58 -6.43 4.94
CA GLN A 20 -10.70 -4.97 5.03
C GLN A 20 -10.52 -4.44 6.46
N ALA A 21 -10.95 -5.20 7.48
CA ALA A 21 -10.78 -4.81 8.88
C ALA A 21 -9.31 -4.61 9.27
N PRO A 22 -8.41 -5.61 9.14
CA PRO A 22 -6.99 -5.43 9.45
C PRO A 22 -6.30 -4.42 8.53
N MET A 23 -6.74 -4.27 7.26
CA MET A 23 -6.19 -3.20 6.42
C MET A 23 -6.55 -1.80 6.94
N ARG A 24 -7.75 -1.59 7.49
CA ARG A 24 -8.13 -0.30 8.10
C ARG A 24 -7.34 -0.02 9.38
N GLU A 25 -7.11 -1.05 10.20
CA GLU A 25 -6.26 -0.93 11.40
C GLU A 25 -4.85 -0.47 11.02
N LEU A 26 -4.26 -1.08 9.97
CA LEU A 26 -2.96 -0.63 9.46
C LEU A 26 -2.96 0.83 9.00
N VAL A 27 -4.03 1.32 8.37
CA VAL A 27 -4.14 2.75 8.01
C VAL A 27 -4.11 3.65 9.25
N GLN A 28 -4.82 3.26 10.32
CA GLN A 28 -4.83 3.99 11.58
C GLN A 28 -3.45 3.96 12.25
N ASP A 29 -2.79 2.81 12.26
CA ASP A 29 -1.46 2.64 12.84
C ASP A 29 -0.40 3.46 12.09
N ILE A 30 -0.47 3.54 10.75
CA ILE A 30 0.43 4.40 9.96
C ILE A 30 0.31 5.87 10.41
N ARG A 31 -0.92 6.36 10.62
CA ARG A 31 -1.14 7.73 11.14
C ARG A 31 -0.64 7.88 12.57
N LEU A 32 -0.95 6.91 13.44
CA LEU A 32 -0.57 6.94 14.85
C LEU A 32 0.95 6.99 15.02
N TYR A 33 1.69 6.26 14.19
CA TYR A 33 3.15 6.18 14.23
C TYR A 33 3.84 7.05 13.18
N ALA A 34 3.14 8.04 12.59
CA ALA A 34 3.70 8.89 11.53
C ALA A 34 4.95 9.69 11.97
N GLU A 35 5.13 9.91 13.27
CA GLU A 35 6.34 10.54 13.85
C GLU A 35 7.55 9.60 13.97
N ASP A 36 7.36 8.30 13.75
CA ASP A 36 8.43 7.30 13.63
C ASP A 36 8.48 6.81 12.18
N PRO A 37 9.31 7.42 11.31
CA PRO A 37 9.35 7.12 9.89
C PRO A 37 9.61 5.65 9.57
N LEU A 38 10.46 4.98 10.36
CA LEU A 38 10.79 3.57 10.13
C LEU A 38 9.64 2.64 10.49
N LYS A 39 8.90 2.98 11.54
CA LYS A 39 7.74 2.21 11.97
C LYS A 39 6.55 2.44 11.03
N ALA A 40 6.27 3.69 10.67
CA ALA A 40 5.21 4.03 9.72
C ALA A 40 5.44 3.37 8.35
N ASP A 41 6.68 3.36 7.86
CA ASP A 41 7.06 2.69 6.61
C ASP A 41 6.88 1.16 6.67
N ALA A 42 7.23 0.54 7.81
CA ALA A 42 7.00 -0.89 8.01
C ALA A 42 5.51 -1.24 7.99
N LEU A 43 4.65 -0.42 8.62
CA LEU A 43 3.20 -0.60 8.62
C LEU A 43 2.61 -0.39 7.21
N LEU A 44 3.13 0.58 6.46
CA LEU A 44 2.77 0.80 5.05
C LEU A 44 3.15 -0.41 4.18
N MET A 45 4.34 -0.97 4.38
CA MET A 45 4.74 -2.21 3.69
C MET A 45 3.77 -3.36 4.01
N GLU A 46 3.42 -3.57 5.29
CA GLU A 46 2.49 -4.61 5.70
C GLU A 46 1.08 -4.40 5.09
N PHE A 47 0.63 -3.15 4.93
CA PHE A 47 -0.61 -2.84 4.21
C PHE A 47 -0.57 -3.35 2.76
N HIS A 48 0.51 -3.05 2.02
CA HIS A 48 0.67 -3.53 0.64
C HIS A 48 0.77 -5.06 0.57
N LEU A 49 1.47 -5.68 1.53
CA LEU A 49 1.57 -7.13 1.59
C LEU A 49 0.21 -7.78 1.87
N LEU A 50 -0.58 -7.26 2.80
CA LEU A 50 -1.91 -7.78 3.11
C LEU A 50 -2.85 -7.67 1.90
N MET A 51 -2.80 -6.56 1.18
CA MET A 51 -3.52 -6.37 -0.09
C MET A 51 -3.13 -7.43 -1.13
N LEU A 52 -1.83 -7.74 -1.26
CA LEU A 52 -1.38 -8.77 -2.21
C LEU A 52 -1.78 -10.19 -1.77
N HIS A 53 -1.81 -10.45 -0.45
CA HIS A 53 -2.28 -11.74 0.07
C HIS A 53 -3.77 -11.95 -0.18
N SER A 54 -4.59 -10.88 -0.19
CA SER A 54 -6.01 -10.97 -0.50
C SER A 54 -6.29 -11.46 -1.92
N CYS A 55 -5.33 -11.33 -2.84
CA CYS A 55 -5.45 -11.88 -4.20
C CYS A 55 -5.52 -13.40 -4.24
N GLY A 56 -5.08 -14.14 -3.20
CA GLY A 56 -5.18 -15.61 -3.13
C GLY A 56 -4.50 -16.37 -4.29
N ASN A 57 -3.57 -15.76 -5.01
CA ASN A 57 -2.86 -16.35 -6.15
C ASN A 57 -1.39 -16.58 -5.78
N ARG A 58 -0.87 -17.81 -6.00
CA ARG A 58 0.52 -18.18 -5.74
C ARG A 58 1.54 -17.30 -6.46
N VAL A 59 1.17 -16.70 -7.60
CA VAL A 59 2.00 -15.72 -8.33
C VAL A 59 2.31 -14.47 -7.49
N MET A 60 1.43 -14.10 -6.54
CA MET A 60 1.65 -12.93 -5.67
C MET A 60 2.71 -13.12 -4.59
N LYS A 61 3.17 -14.34 -4.32
CA LYS A 61 4.34 -14.55 -3.43
C LYS A 61 5.61 -13.91 -4.00
N VAL A 62 5.75 -13.91 -5.32
CA VAL A 62 6.88 -13.26 -6.01
C VAL A 62 6.77 -11.74 -5.86
N PHE A 63 5.57 -11.18 -6.05
CA PHE A 63 5.32 -9.74 -5.84
C PHE A 63 5.52 -9.30 -4.39
N ALA A 64 5.14 -10.11 -3.41
CA ALA A 64 5.42 -9.83 -2.01
C ALA A 64 6.94 -9.70 -1.73
N GLY A 65 7.76 -10.51 -2.41
CA GLY A 65 9.22 -10.40 -2.36
C GLY A 65 9.74 -9.08 -2.96
N VAL A 66 9.16 -8.65 -4.09
CA VAL A 66 9.48 -7.37 -4.73
C VAL A 66 9.11 -6.19 -3.83
N VAL A 67 7.91 -6.17 -3.24
CA VAL A 67 7.48 -5.13 -2.30
C VAL A 67 8.43 -5.04 -1.10
N ARG A 68 8.72 -6.18 -0.45
CA ARG A 68 9.68 -6.21 0.67
C ARG A 68 11.06 -5.69 0.26
N THR A 69 11.50 -5.96 -0.96
CA THR A 69 12.80 -5.52 -1.48
C THR A 69 12.81 -4.01 -1.74
N TYR A 70 11.76 -3.47 -2.34
CA TYR A 70 11.58 -2.04 -2.56
C TYR A 70 11.65 -1.26 -1.24
N PHE A 71 10.82 -1.60 -0.25
CA PHE A 71 10.81 -0.94 1.06
C PHE A 71 12.16 -1.05 1.79
N LYS A 72 12.85 -2.20 1.68
CA LYS A 72 14.21 -2.35 2.22
C LYS A 72 15.21 -1.42 1.53
N SER A 73 15.15 -1.31 0.19
CA SER A 73 16.07 -0.45 -0.57
C SER A 73 15.84 1.03 -0.31
N THR A 74 14.60 1.47 -0.07
CA THR A 74 14.27 2.88 0.18
C THR A 74 14.39 3.30 1.64
N LYS A 75 14.62 2.35 2.57
CA LYS A 75 14.68 2.61 4.02
C LYS A 75 15.60 3.77 4.42
N HIS A 76 16.70 3.99 3.70
CA HIS A 76 17.61 5.12 3.97
C HIS A 76 17.01 6.48 3.58
N LEU A 77 16.22 6.55 2.51
CA LEU A 77 15.53 7.75 2.04
C LEU A 77 14.31 8.10 2.91
N ILE A 78 13.74 7.09 3.57
CA ILE A 78 12.51 7.23 4.35
C ILE A 78 12.78 7.74 5.78
N LYS A 79 13.95 7.47 6.36
CA LYS A 79 14.30 7.89 7.74
C LYS A 79 14.19 9.39 7.99
N GLU A 80 14.36 10.20 6.95
CA GLU A 80 14.35 11.66 7.03
C GLU A 80 13.02 12.27 6.58
N LYS A 81 12.04 11.43 6.20
CA LYS A 81 10.74 11.94 5.77
C LYS A 81 9.95 12.48 6.96
N PRO A 82 9.27 13.63 6.78
CA PRO A 82 8.50 14.23 7.86
C PRO A 82 7.16 13.50 8.05
N LYS A 83 6.50 13.76 9.17
CA LYS A 83 5.23 13.14 9.55
C LYS A 83 4.16 13.22 8.46
N GLU A 84 4.07 14.38 7.80
CA GLU A 84 3.07 14.68 6.78
C GLU A 84 3.19 13.75 5.56
N PHE A 85 4.39 13.22 5.30
CA PHE A 85 4.58 12.21 4.27
C PHE A 85 3.75 10.96 4.59
N PHE A 86 3.84 10.45 5.81
CA PHE A 86 3.14 9.23 6.24
C PHE A 86 1.65 9.45 6.44
N GLU A 87 1.23 10.64 6.90
CA GLU A 87 -0.19 11.00 6.95
C GLU A 87 -0.81 11.01 5.55
N LYS A 88 -0.11 11.60 4.56
CA LYS A 88 -0.54 11.55 3.16
C LYS A 88 -0.58 10.11 2.63
N ARG A 89 0.38 9.25 3.01
CA ARG A 89 0.33 7.83 2.64
C ARG A 89 -0.90 7.14 3.22
N ALA A 90 -1.24 7.40 4.49
CA ALA A 90 -2.43 6.86 5.11
C ALA A 90 -3.72 7.35 4.42
N ASP A 91 -3.81 8.63 4.05
CA ASP A 91 -4.94 9.15 3.26
C ASP A 91 -5.09 8.40 1.92
N LEU A 92 -3.98 8.13 1.23
CA LEU A 92 -4.00 7.36 -0.01
C LEU A 92 -4.44 5.91 0.25
N CYS A 93 -3.97 5.27 1.32
CA CYS A 93 -4.39 3.92 1.69
C CYS A 93 -5.89 3.84 1.96
N GLU A 94 -6.43 4.84 2.64
CA GLU A 94 -7.86 4.95 2.91
C GLU A 94 -8.69 5.12 1.63
N LYS A 95 -8.25 6.01 0.73
CA LYS A 95 -8.87 6.19 -0.59
C LYS A 95 -8.81 4.91 -1.42
N LEU A 96 -7.66 4.23 -1.40
CA LEU A 96 -7.49 2.96 -2.12
C LEU A 96 -8.45 1.90 -1.59
N LEU A 97 -8.56 1.75 -0.26
CA LEU A 97 -9.51 0.83 0.36
C LEU A 97 -10.95 1.14 -0.02
N ALA A 98 -11.34 2.42 -0.05
CA ALA A 98 -12.66 2.84 -0.48
C ALA A 98 -12.93 2.47 -1.95
N SER A 99 -12.01 2.78 -2.86
CA SER A 99 -12.17 2.44 -4.28
C SER A 99 -12.18 0.93 -4.51
N LEU A 100 -11.36 0.15 -3.80
CA LEU A 100 -11.39 -1.31 -3.89
C LEU A 100 -12.72 -1.89 -3.39
N LYS A 101 -13.25 -1.37 -2.27
CA LYS A 101 -14.56 -1.76 -1.73
C LYS A 101 -15.69 -1.43 -2.69
N ASN A 102 -15.64 -0.26 -3.33
CA ASN A 102 -16.64 0.20 -4.30
C ASN A 102 -16.45 -0.41 -5.70
N LYS A 103 -15.43 -1.27 -5.88
CA LYS A 103 -15.07 -1.90 -7.16
C LYS A 103 -14.72 -0.90 -8.26
N GLU A 104 -14.20 0.26 -7.87
CA GLU A 104 -13.79 1.34 -8.77
C GLU A 104 -12.36 1.10 -9.28
N LEU A 105 -12.24 0.27 -10.30
CA LEU A 105 -10.96 -0.18 -10.83
C LEU A 105 -10.05 0.97 -11.28
N ASN A 106 -10.59 1.96 -12.00
CA ASN A 106 -9.80 3.08 -12.51
C ASN A 106 -9.30 3.97 -11.37
N SER A 107 -10.14 4.27 -10.39
CA SER A 107 -9.76 5.05 -9.20
C SER A 107 -8.68 4.33 -8.39
N ALA A 108 -8.86 3.02 -8.14
CA ALA A 108 -7.87 2.22 -7.44
C ALA A 108 -6.52 2.17 -8.19
N ALA A 109 -6.54 2.08 -9.52
CA ALA A 109 -5.35 2.12 -10.35
C ALA A 109 -4.62 3.45 -10.26
N LEU A 110 -5.33 4.57 -10.35
CA LEU A 110 -4.75 5.91 -10.24
C LEU A 110 -4.11 6.14 -8.86
N ILE A 111 -4.80 5.74 -7.78
CA ILE A 111 -4.29 5.89 -6.42
C ILE A 111 -3.04 5.03 -6.20
N LEU A 112 -3.05 3.78 -6.67
CA LEU A 112 -1.88 2.90 -6.53
C LEU A 112 -0.69 3.44 -7.33
N THR A 113 -0.94 3.98 -8.53
CA THR A 113 0.08 4.67 -9.32
C THR A 113 0.63 5.89 -8.55
N GLU A 114 -0.22 6.73 -7.96
CA GLU A 114 0.24 7.86 -7.12
C GLU A 114 1.09 7.37 -5.92
N MET A 115 0.77 6.20 -5.36
CA MET A 115 1.56 5.63 -4.29
C MET A 115 2.98 5.25 -4.75
N ILE A 116 3.10 4.67 -5.94
CA ILE A 116 4.36 4.15 -6.50
C ILE A 116 5.19 5.27 -7.16
N GLU A 117 4.52 6.20 -7.86
CA GLU A 117 5.13 7.27 -8.64
C GLU A 117 5.61 8.47 -7.82
N VAL A 118 5.84 8.29 -6.51
CA VAL A 118 6.76 9.20 -5.80
C VAL A 118 8.18 8.88 -6.26
N LYS A 119 8.41 9.12 -7.55
CA LYS A 119 9.70 9.35 -8.17
C LYS A 119 10.23 10.64 -7.59
N ASP A 120 11.40 10.52 -6.98
CA ASP A 120 12.50 11.46 -7.16
C ASP A 120 12.07 12.92 -7.20
N GLY A 121 11.86 13.49 -6.00
CA GLY A 121 12.08 14.91 -5.84
C GLY A 121 13.55 15.19 -6.13
N GLN A 122 13.83 15.57 -7.38
CA GLN A 122 14.77 16.65 -7.65
C GLN A 122 14.22 17.95 -7.07
#